data_AF-A0A847Y9S3-F1
#
_entry.id   AF-A0A847Y9S3-F1
#
_cell.length_a   1.000
_cell.length_b   1.000
_cell.length_c   1.000
_cell.angle_alpha   90.00
_cell.angle_beta   90.00
_cell.angle_gamma   90.00
#
_symmetry.space_group_name_H-M   'P 1'
#
loop_
_entity.id
_entity.type
_entity.pdbx_description
1 polymer ?
#
loop_
_entity_poly.entity_id
_entity_poly.type
_entity_poly.pdbx_seq_one_letter_code
_entity_poly.pdbx_strand_id
1 'polypeptide(L)'
;MNSQDEVPARPGVQVTFDCVPLRTITRNDPPLDASPGFLALWRRVQAAIAKHGRHNTYYLFHGECTYHLTNHPQVGMLAFAFEGCVMTDAEDRRTAACDLDVRLVGDTCDWAAEPIIRWFAETVRRAVMVEFDLYIEAGDLQRTVERLQKLEAETHAKGGYVGFGL
;
A
#
# COMPACT_ATOMS: atom_id res chain seq x y z
N MET A 1 7.45 -35.66 26.31
CA MET A 1 8.25 -34.72 25.51
C MET A 1 7.37 -34.26 24.37
N ASN A 2 6.68 -33.13 24.54
CA ASN A 2 5.86 -32.57 23.46
C ASN A 2 6.75 -31.71 22.58
N SER A 3 6.73 -32.05 21.30
CA SER A 3 7.23 -31.28 20.19
C SER A 3 6.80 -29.82 20.35
N GLN A 4 7.78 -28.94 20.25
CA GLN A 4 7.61 -27.51 20.17
C GLN A 4 6.64 -27.23 19.02
N ASP A 5 5.42 -26.78 19.33
CA ASP A 5 4.66 -25.94 18.41
C ASP A 5 5.48 -24.67 18.26
N GLU A 6 6.38 -24.68 17.28
CA GLU A 6 7.17 -23.53 16.90
C GLU A 6 6.21 -22.51 16.31
N VAL A 7 5.64 -21.65 17.18
CA VAL A 7 4.87 -20.50 16.72
C VAL A 7 5.84 -19.68 15.87
N PRO A 8 5.61 -19.54 14.55
CA PRO A 8 6.54 -18.85 13.69
C PRO A 8 6.79 -17.46 14.25
N ALA A 9 8.06 -17.09 14.37
CA ALA A 9 8.46 -15.78 14.87
C ALA A 9 7.77 -14.71 14.02
N ARG A 10 6.84 -13.96 14.64
CA ARG A 10 6.16 -12.88 13.94
C ARG A 10 7.15 -11.74 13.72
N PRO A 11 7.21 -11.16 12.52
CA PRO A 11 8.06 -10.00 12.31
C PRO A 11 7.57 -8.85 13.20
N GLY A 12 8.51 -8.10 13.78
CA GLY A 12 8.20 -6.98 14.69
C GLY A 12 7.45 -5.84 14.00
N VAL A 13 7.49 -5.79 12.66
CA VAL A 13 6.72 -4.88 11.81
C VAL A 13 6.11 -5.70 10.68
N GLN A 14 4.82 -5.51 10.44
CA GLN A 14 4.09 -6.11 9.31
C GLN A 14 3.53 -4.99 8.46
N VAL A 15 3.80 -5.02 7.15
CA VAL A 15 3.29 -4.03 6.20
C VAL A 15 2.59 -4.78 5.07
N THR A 16 1.36 -4.39 4.77
CA THR A 16 0.59 -4.88 3.62
C THR A 16 -0.02 -3.71 2.87
N PHE A 17 -0.19 -3.86 1.56
CA PHE A 17 -0.83 -2.84 0.71
C PHE A 17 -1.22 -3.43 -0.64
N ASP A 18 -2.20 -2.79 -1.28
CA ASP A 18 -2.40 -2.86 -2.71
C ASP A 18 -1.66 -1.70 -3.39
N CYS A 19 -1.22 -1.90 -4.64
CA CYS A 19 -0.42 -0.93 -5.38
C CYS A 19 -0.91 -0.79 -6.83
N VAL A 20 -0.93 0.45 -7.33
CA VAL A 20 -1.09 0.75 -8.76
C VAL A 20 0.01 1.71 -9.25
N PRO A 21 0.76 1.37 -10.31
CA PRO A 21 1.68 2.32 -10.94
C PRO A 21 0.89 3.44 -11.63
N LEU A 22 1.15 4.70 -11.29
CA LEU A 22 0.36 5.81 -11.83
C LEU A 22 0.50 6.00 -13.35
N ARG A 23 1.60 5.50 -13.94
CA ARG A 23 1.81 5.45 -15.39
C ARG A 23 0.81 4.57 -16.15
N THR A 24 0.14 3.63 -15.48
CA THR A 24 -0.91 2.81 -16.12
C THR A 24 -2.25 3.55 -16.16
N ILE A 25 -2.36 4.72 -15.53
CA ILE A 25 -3.60 5.51 -15.46
C ILE A 25 -3.52 6.63 -16.48
N THR A 26 -4.17 6.41 -17.61
CA THR A 26 -4.19 7.31 -18.78
C THR A 26 -5.47 8.14 -18.84
N ARG A 27 -6.60 7.60 -18.38
CA ARG A 27 -7.89 8.30 -18.34
C ARG A 27 -7.90 9.37 -17.27
N ASN A 28 -8.52 10.50 -17.60
CA ASN A 28 -8.75 11.60 -16.66
C ASN A 28 -10.17 11.57 -16.06
N ASP A 29 -11.13 10.95 -16.76
CA ASP A 29 -12.53 10.88 -16.33
C ASP A 29 -12.93 9.50 -15.78
N PRO A 30 -13.62 9.45 -14.63
CA PRO A 30 -14.10 8.19 -14.07
C PRO A 30 -15.21 7.57 -14.94
N PRO A 31 -15.42 6.24 -14.87
CA PRO A 31 -16.58 5.58 -15.47
C PRO A 31 -17.91 6.16 -14.95
N LEU A 32 -18.92 6.22 -15.82
CA LEU A 32 -20.23 6.78 -15.49
C LEU A 32 -20.98 5.96 -14.44
N ASP A 33 -20.71 4.66 -14.38
CA ASP A 33 -21.32 3.65 -13.51
C ASP A 33 -20.45 3.31 -12.28
N ALA A 34 -19.41 4.10 -12.01
CA ALA A 34 -18.49 3.83 -10.92
C ALA A 34 -19.18 3.91 -9.54
N SER A 35 -18.86 2.95 -8.67
CA SER A 35 -19.34 2.96 -7.29
C SER A 35 -18.81 4.18 -6.52
N PRO A 36 -19.51 4.64 -5.46
CA PRO A 36 -19.04 5.77 -4.65
C PRO A 36 -17.63 5.57 -4.07
N GLY A 37 -17.30 4.35 -3.63
CA GLY A 37 -15.97 4.01 -3.13
C GLY A 37 -14.89 4.11 -4.20
N PHE A 38 -15.17 3.60 -5.40
CA PHE A 38 -14.27 3.73 -6.54
C PHE A 38 -14.05 5.20 -6.91
N LEU A 39 -15.12 6.01 -6.97
CA LEU A 39 -15.02 7.44 -7.27
C LEU A 39 -14.17 8.18 -6.23
N ALA A 40 -14.28 7.82 -4.96
CA ALA A 40 -13.44 8.39 -3.91
C ALA A 40 -11.96 8.02 -4.12
N LEU A 41 -11.66 6.75 -4.41
CA LEU A 41 -10.29 6.30 -4.71
C LEU A 41 -9.74 7.01 -5.96
N TRP A 42 -10.53 7.06 -7.04
CA TRP A 42 -10.19 7.74 -8.28
C TRP A 42 -9.80 9.20 -8.04
N ARG A 43 -10.60 9.94 -7.26
CA ARG A 43 -10.29 11.34 -6.92
C ARG A 43 -8.95 11.48 -6.19
N ARG A 44 -8.66 10.58 -5.24
CA ARG A 44 -7.39 10.60 -4.50
C ARG A 44 -6.21 10.27 -5.41
N VAL A 45 -6.37 9.29 -6.29
CA VAL A 45 -5.37 8.93 -7.31
C VAL A 45 -5.11 10.07 -8.30
N GLN A 46 -6.15 10.74 -8.79
CA GLN A 46 -5.99 11.91 -9.68
C GLN A 46 -5.30 13.08 -8.97
N ALA A 47 -5.62 13.31 -7.69
CA ALA A 47 -4.91 14.31 -6.88
C ALA A 47 -3.43 13.96 -6.70
N ALA A 48 -3.12 12.68 -6.47
CA ALA A 48 -1.75 12.16 -6.41
C ALA A 48 -0.99 12.36 -7.73
N ILE A 49 -1.62 12.04 -8.86
CA ILE A 49 -1.05 12.28 -10.20
C ILE A 49 -0.75 13.76 -10.42
N ALA A 50 -1.68 14.64 -10.03
CA ALA A 50 -1.49 16.08 -10.17
C ALA A 50 -0.34 16.60 -9.29
N LYS A 51 -0.12 16.00 -8.12
CA LYS A 51 0.90 16.40 -7.16
C LYS A 51 2.30 15.88 -7.49
N HIS A 52 2.41 14.61 -7.85
CA HIS A 52 3.70 13.90 -7.96
C HIS A 52 4.05 13.47 -9.39
N GLY A 53 3.09 13.53 -10.32
CA GLY A 53 3.25 13.00 -11.66
C GLY A 53 2.97 11.50 -11.74
N ARG A 54 3.21 10.93 -12.92
CA ARG A 54 2.93 9.50 -13.23
C ARG A 54 4.16 8.63 -13.26
N HIS A 55 5.30 9.19 -13.66
CA HIS A 55 6.55 8.45 -13.82
C HIS A 55 7.14 8.13 -12.45
N ASN A 56 7.68 6.91 -12.31
CA ASN A 56 8.30 6.43 -11.08
C ASN A 56 7.45 6.67 -9.83
N THR A 57 6.12 6.68 -9.98
CA THR A 57 5.18 6.96 -8.89
C THR A 57 4.13 5.87 -8.83
N TYR A 58 3.92 5.36 -7.63
CA TYR A 58 3.02 4.27 -7.32
C TYR A 58 2.05 4.74 -6.25
N TYR A 59 0.77 4.46 -6.44
CA TYR A 59 -0.26 4.75 -5.44
C TYR A 59 -0.56 3.49 -4.64
N LEU A 60 -0.39 3.60 -3.33
CA LEU A 60 -0.69 2.55 -2.36
C LEU A 60 -2.06 2.80 -1.73
N PHE A 61 -2.86 1.75 -1.63
CA PHE A 61 -4.19 1.77 -1.00
C PHE A 61 -4.45 0.48 -0.24
N HIS A 62 -5.45 0.50 0.65
CA HIS A 62 -5.67 -0.56 1.65
C HIS A 62 -4.38 -0.90 2.42
N GLY A 63 -3.54 0.11 2.68
CA GLY A 63 -2.28 -0.07 3.37
C GLY A 63 -2.49 -0.30 4.85
N GLU A 64 -1.84 -1.30 5.42
CA GLU A 64 -1.81 -1.57 6.85
C GLU A 64 -0.37 -1.74 7.32
N CYS A 65 -0.03 -1.11 8.45
CA CYS A 65 1.25 -1.24 9.12
C CYS A 65 1.02 -1.57 10.59
N THR A 66 1.44 -2.76 11.03
CA THR A 66 1.29 -3.22 12.41
C THR A 66 2.65 -3.38 13.07
N TYR A 67 2.85 -2.71 14.20
CA TYR A 67 4.00 -2.90 15.07
C TYR A 67 3.66 -3.85 16.22
N HIS A 68 4.58 -4.75 16.53
CA HIS A 68 4.53 -5.63 17.71
C HIS A 68 5.71 -5.29 18.64
N LEU A 69 5.42 -4.58 19.73
CA LEU A 69 6.40 -4.08 20.69
C LEU A 69 6.74 -5.10 21.79
N THR A 70 5.95 -6.17 21.90
CA THR A 70 6.21 -7.28 22.82
C THR A 70 6.01 -8.62 22.12
N ASN A 71 6.51 -9.69 22.73
CA ASN A 71 6.34 -11.05 22.23
C ASN A 71 4.93 -11.63 22.49
N HIS A 72 4.06 -10.89 23.18
CA HIS A 72 2.70 -11.34 23.47
C HIS A 72 1.72 -10.80 22.40
N PRO A 73 0.92 -11.67 21.75
CA PRO A 73 0.13 -11.29 20.57
C PRO A 73 -0.98 -10.26 20.85
N GLN A 74 -1.36 -10.08 22.12
CA GLN A 74 -2.41 -9.14 22.53
C GLN A 74 -1.87 -7.91 23.27
N VAL A 75 -0.57 -7.80 23.51
CA VAL A 75 0.02 -6.70 24.30
C VAL A 75 1.08 -5.99 23.47
N GLY A 76 1.01 -4.66 23.40
CA GLY A 76 2.01 -3.88 22.68
C GLY A 76 1.81 -3.85 21.16
N MET A 77 0.57 -3.90 20.68
CA MET A 77 0.26 -3.74 19.26
C MET A 77 -0.05 -2.28 18.95
N LEU A 78 0.46 -1.77 17.82
CA LEU A 78 0.00 -0.52 17.19
C LEU A 78 -0.34 -0.81 15.73
N ALA A 79 -1.59 -0.59 15.33
CA ALA A 79 -2.08 -0.79 13.97
C ALA A 79 -2.38 0.55 13.31
N PHE A 80 -1.75 0.79 12.17
CA PHE A 80 -1.94 1.98 11.34
C PHE A 80 -2.51 1.59 9.99
N ALA A 81 -3.49 2.36 9.52
CA ALA A 81 -3.88 2.35 8.11
C ALA A 81 -3.15 3.47 7.37
N PHE A 82 -2.82 3.24 6.11
CA PHE A 82 -2.21 4.25 5.26
C PHE A 82 -2.68 4.17 3.80
N GLU A 83 -2.59 5.30 3.11
CA GLU A 83 -2.69 5.40 1.66
C GLU A 83 -1.87 6.58 1.14
N GLY A 84 -1.49 6.56 -0.13
CA GLY A 84 -0.77 7.66 -0.75
C GLY A 84 0.24 7.20 -1.79
N CYS A 85 1.31 7.96 -1.97
CA CYS A 85 2.30 7.70 -3.02
C CYS A 85 3.63 7.22 -2.48
N VAL A 86 4.24 6.33 -3.26
CA VAL A 86 5.67 6.00 -3.20
C VAL A 86 6.29 6.40 -4.53
N MET A 87 7.40 7.12 -4.46
CA MET A 87 8.19 7.55 -5.61
C MET A 87 9.52 6.80 -5.61
N THR A 88 9.89 6.23 -6.74
CA THR A 88 11.12 5.46 -6.94
C THR A 88 12.20 6.29 -7.62
N ASP A 89 13.42 5.75 -7.64
CA ASP A 89 14.49 6.24 -8.49
C ASP A 89 14.16 6.08 -9.99
N ALA A 90 15.01 6.66 -10.84
CA ALA A 90 14.81 6.64 -12.29
C ALA A 90 14.82 5.23 -12.91
N GLU A 91 15.37 4.24 -12.20
CA GLU A 91 15.47 2.85 -12.67
C GLU A 91 14.34 1.96 -12.13
N ASP A 92 13.41 2.50 -11.35
CA ASP A 92 12.35 1.75 -10.66
C ASP A 92 12.89 0.63 -9.75
N ARG A 93 14.05 0.85 -9.11
CA ARG A 93 14.72 -0.16 -8.28
C ARG A 93 14.57 0.07 -6.78
N ARG A 94 14.50 1.33 -6.37
CA ARG A 94 14.39 1.70 -4.95
C ARG A 94 13.49 2.89 -4.75
N THR A 95 12.87 2.96 -3.59
CA THR A 95 12.12 4.10 -3.10
C THR A 95 13.04 5.28 -2.83
N ALA A 96 12.70 6.42 -3.43
CA ALA A 96 13.37 7.69 -3.20
C ALA A 96 12.62 8.53 -2.16
N ALA A 97 11.29 8.45 -2.15
CA ALA A 97 10.44 9.18 -1.20
C ALA A 97 9.04 8.55 -1.11
N CYS A 98 8.28 8.93 -0.08
CA CYS A 98 6.86 8.62 0.00
C CYS A 98 6.06 9.80 0.57
N ASP A 99 4.80 9.88 0.17
CA ASP A 99 3.81 10.85 0.64
C ASP A 99 2.54 10.09 1.04
N LEU A 100 2.44 9.78 2.33
CA LEU A 100 1.40 8.93 2.89
C LEU A 100 0.55 9.70 3.90
N ASP A 101 -0.76 9.54 3.77
CA ASP A 101 -1.73 9.75 4.85
C ASP A 101 -1.71 8.52 5.76
N VAL A 102 -1.43 8.71 7.05
CA VAL A 102 -1.24 7.63 8.03
C VAL A 102 -2.14 7.91 9.22
N ARG A 103 -2.91 6.89 9.62
CA ARG A 103 -3.90 6.99 10.71
C ARG A 103 -3.79 5.79 11.63
N LEU A 104 -3.76 6.03 12.94
CA LEU A 104 -3.90 4.95 13.93
C LEU A 104 -5.34 4.40 13.83
N VAL A 105 -5.47 3.09 13.68
CA VAL A 105 -6.76 2.40 13.61
C VAL A 105 -7.01 1.46 14.78
N GLY A 106 -5.99 1.16 15.57
CA GLY A 106 -6.14 0.46 16.85
C GLY A 106 -4.81 0.24 17.56
N ASP A 107 -4.87 0.05 18.87
CA ASP A 107 -3.72 -0.30 19.69
C ASP A 107 -4.11 -1.17 20.89
N THR A 108 -3.12 -1.82 21.48
CA THR A 108 -3.23 -2.49 22.78
C THR A 108 -2.22 -1.96 23.78
N CYS A 109 -1.84 -0.68 23.63
CA CYS A 109 -0.77 -0.04 24.39
C CYS A 109 -1.36 1.00 25.35
N ASP A 110 -1.94 0.55 26.46
CA ASP A 110 -2.44 1.43 27.54
C ASP A 110 -1.34 2.29 28.19
N TRP A 111 -0.08 1.94 27.98
CA TRP A 111 1.12 2.63 28.43
C TRP A 111 1.75 3.56 27.38
N ALA A 112 1.30 3.54 26.13
CA ALA A 112 1.86 4.39 25.08
C ALA A 112 1.21 5.78 25.10
N ALA A 113 2.00 6.80 25.41
CA ALA A 113 1.52 8.18 25.34
C ALA A 113 1.42 8.66 23.88
N GLU A 114 0.55 9.63 23.64
CA GLU A 114 0.29 10.23 22.33
C GLU A 114 1.56 10.64 21.54
N PRO A 115 2.63 11.22 22.14
CA PRO A 115 3.85 11.53 21.39
C PRO A 115 4.56 10.29 20.82
N ILE A 116 4.47 9.15 21.51
CA ILE A 116 5.02 7.88 21.04
C ILE A 116 4.21 7.36 19.86
N ILE A 117 2.88 7.42 19.94
CA ILE A 117 1.98 7.05 18.84
C ILE A 117 2.27 7.90 17.60
N ARG A 118 2.43 9.22 17.76
CA ARG A 118 2.80 10.12 16.66
C ARG A 118 4.15 9.78 16.06
N TRP A 119 5.14 9.47 16.89
CA TRP A 119 6.43 9.02 16.40
C TRP A 119 6.31 7.73 15.57
N PHE A 120 5.52 6.75 16.01
CA PHE A 120 5.25 5.54 15.23
C PHE A 120 4.53 5.82 13.91
N ALA A 121 3.57 6.74 13.89
CA ALA A 121 2.91 7.18 12.65
C ALA A 121 3.93 7.76 11.64
N GLU A 122 4.95 8.47 12.12
CA GLU A 122 6.04 8.95 11.26
C GLU A 122 6.96 7.82 10.78
N THR A 123 7.16 6.77 11.59
CA THR A 123 7.97 5.61 11.18
C THR A 123 7.28 4.71 10.17
N VAL A 124 5.95 4.74 10.05
CA VAL A 124 5.21 4.00 9.01
C VAL A 124 5.78 4.30 7.62
N ARG A 125 6.12 5.56 7.33
CA ARG A 125 6.74 5.96 6.06
C ARG A 125 8.04 5.21 5.77
N ARG A 126 8.88 5.03 6.80
CA ARG A 126 10.15 4.31 6.68
C ARG A 126 9.91 2.82 6.48
N ALA A 127 8.98 2.23 7.22
CA ALA A 127 8.61 0.82 7.09
C ALA A 127 8.06 0.51 5.69
N VAL A 128 7.16 1.36 5.19
CA VAL A 128 6.56 1.22 3.85
C VAL A 128 7.61 1.34 2.76
N MET A 129 8.57 2.27 2.86
CA MET A 129 9.65 2.38 1.87
C MET A 129 10.50 1.11 1.81
N VAL A 130 10.88 0.55 2.96
CA VAL A 130 11.64 -0.71 3.02
C VAL A 130 10.82 -1.87 2.47
N GLU A 131 9.54 -2.00 2.85
CA GLU A 131 8.68 -3.06 2.33
C GLU A 131 8.48 -2.93 0.82
N PHE A 132 8.35 -1.71 0.31
CA PHE A 132 8.18 -1.47 -1.12
C PHE A 132 9.44 -1.79 -1.92
N ASP A 133 10.64 -1.53 -1.37
CA ASP A 133 11.91 -1.98 -1.97
C ASP A 133 11.94 -3.51 -2.08
N LEU A 134 11.56 -4.23 -1.00
CA LEU A 134 11.47 -5.69 -1.01
C LEU A 134 10.44 -6.20 -2.03
N TYR A 135 9.31 -5.50 -2.15
CA TYR A 135 8.26 -5.80 -3.12
C TYR A 135 8.75 -5.64 -4.58
N ILE A 136 9.55 -4.61 -4.87
CA ILE A 136 10.22 -4.44 -6.17
C ILE A 136 11.22 -5.58 -6.40
N GLU A 137 12.09 -5.85 -5.43
CA GLU A 137 13.15 -6.87 -5.53
C GLU A 137 12.58 -8.27 -5.74
N ALA A 138 11.43 -8.59 -5.14
CA ALA A 138 10.71 -9.85 -5.34
C ALA A 138 10.10 -10.00 -6.75
N GLY A 139 10.10 -8.92 -7.56
CA GLY A 139 9.48 -8.89 -8.89
C GLY A 139 7.95 -8.86 -8.86
N ASP A 140 7.35 -8.67 -7.69
CA ASP A 140 5.89 -8.63 -7.56
C ASP A 140 5.29 -7.38 -8.20
N LEU A 141 6.08 -6.31 -8.34
CA LEU A 141 5.68 -5.15 -9.14
C LEU A 141 5.40 -5.53 -10.60
N GLN A 142 6.30 -6.32 -11.21
CA GLN A 142 6.15 -6.78 -12.59
C GLN A 142 4.91 -7.67 -12.74
N ARG A 143 4.66 -8.55 -11.76
CA ARG A 143 3.47 -9.41 -11.73
C ARG A 143 2.17 -8.61 -11.58
N THR A 144 2.17 -7.55 -10.80
CA THR A 144 1.00 -6.66 -10.66
C THR A 144 0.70 -5.95 -11.96
N VAL A 145 1.73 -5.45 -12.65
CA VAL A 145 1.58 -4.88 -14.01
C VAL A 145 1.02 -5.91 -14.99
N GLU A 146 1.58 -7.12 -15.02
CA GLU A 146 1.13 -8.20 -15.92
C GLU A 146 -0.31 -8.65 -15.61
N ARG A 147 -0.69 -8.73 -14.33
CA ARG A 147 -2.07 -9.06 -13.92
C ARG A 147 -3.05 -7.99 -14.37
N LEU A 148 -2.71 -6.72 -14.21
CA LEU A 148 -3.55 -5.60 -14.67
C LEU A 148 -3.73 -5.66 -16.20
N GLN A 149 -2.64 -5.84 -16.96
CA GLN A 149 -2.68 -5.98 -18.41
C GLN A 149 -3.52 -7.19 -18.88
N LYS A 150 -3.41 -8.33 -18.19
CA LYS A 150 -4.19 -9.53 -18.51
C LYS A 150 -5.68 -9.32 -18.22
N LEU A 151 -6.02 -8.66 -17.10
CA LEU A 151 -7.40 -8.32 -16.76
C LEU A 151 -8.02 -7.40 -17.81
N GLU A 152 -7.26 -6.42 -18.31
CA GLU A 152 -7.69 -5.56 -19.42
C GLU A 152 -7.97 -6.36 -20.70
N ALA A 153 -7.07 -7.28 -21.07
CA ALA A 153 -7.22 -8.11 -22.27
C ALA A 153 -8.44 -9.06 -22.19
N GLU A 154 -8.71 -9.63 -21.02
CA GLU A 154 -9.87 -10.52 -20.80
C GLU A 154 -11.20 -9.77 -20.81
N THR A 155 -11.23 -8.56 -20.24
CA THR A 155 -12.40 -7.66 -20.29
C THR A 155 -12.69 -7.23 -21.74
N HIS A 156 -11.64 -6.94 -22.53
CA HIS A 156 -11.78 -6.60 -23.95
C HIS A 156 -12.36 -7.76 -24.79
N ALA A 157 -12.04 -9.02 -24.43
CA ALA A 157 -12.52 -10.20 -25.15
C ALA A 157 -13.99 -10.58 -24.85
N LYS A 158 -14.53 -10.19 -23.68
CA LYS A 158 -15.88 -10.58 -23.24
C LYS A 158 -16.98 -9.54 -23.52
N GLY A 159 -16.67 -8.42 -24.18
CA GLY A 159 -17.66 -7.42 -24.59
C GLY A 159 -18.39 -6.70 -23.44
N GLY A 160 -17.97 -6.93 -22.19
CA GLY A 160 -18.47 -6.24 -21.00
C GLY A 160 -17.45 -5.23 -20.53
N TYR A 161 -17.77 -3.95 -20.59
CA TYR A 161 -16.87 -2.86 -20.22
C TYR A 161 -16.77 -2.75 -18.69
N VAL A 162 -15.70 -3.29 -18.10
CA VAL A 162 -15.21 -2.91 -16.77
C VAL A 162 -13.72 -2.55 -16.93
N GLY A 163 -13.46 -1.39 -17.53
CA GLY A 163 -12.11 -0.94 -17.86
C GLY A 163 -11.45 -0.22 -16.70
N PHE A 164 -10.34 -0.77 -16.20
CA PHE A 164 -9.30 -0.05 -15.44
C PHE A 164 -8.20 0.42 -16.42
N GLY A 165 -8.62 1.23 -17.40
CA GLY A 165 -8.01 1.32 -18.74
C GLY A 165 -6.65 2.00 -18.91
N LEU A 166 -5.97 1.56 -19.99
CA LEU A 166 -5.99 2.17 -21.35
C LEU A 166 -6.18 3.67 -21.42
#